data_AF-A0A1G3HQ61-F1
#
_entry.id   AF-A0A1G3HQ61-F1
#
_cell.length_a   1.000
_cell.length_b   1.000
_cell.length_c   1.000
_cell.angle_alpha   90.00
_cell.angle_beta   90.00
_cell.angle_gamma   90.00
#
_symmetry.space_group_name_H-M   'P 1'
#
loop_
_entity.id
_entity.type
_entity.pdbx_description
1 polymer ?
#
loop_
_entity_poly.entity_id
_entity_poly.type
_entity_poly.pdbx_seq_one_letter_code
_entity_poly.pdbx_strand_id
1 'polypeptide(L)'
;MRRTLIAALLAAGFAAPALAADDAVLAELKRLATRIEALERQNKDLEKALASERISEKDPELATRVKVVETQLDAIKGPAAKLTEALDGIAVEGSIVAVGQNAGARGTASGFGESRTNYRGDLTVSMPLGSMGDNEGSFFTHLRFGQGSGLSLRPTYTSAANTTAFQVAGTTAAPTPADDSFAILAQAWYQLKMPLNYGARKEDARDHVYLTVGKIDPFVFFDQNAAADDESAKFMNNAFVHNPLLDSGGDIGADAYGFQPGAILKYENSHEKGGEWALSLGAFSSDTGANFSGSNRASFVIGQAEMNTRFAFLPGTVRAYAWSNSRAQNYDGMQRRNTGWGASIDQKVLEDLTLFGRYGRHTAGTVRFDRALTLGGELEGTAWGRSADSIGLAFGRLRTSNDFRNDSLTVDADGDAVADFGYQADGSEKQAELYYRFKLNSHVELSPNFQWLRNPGGDGTAETVKVVGVRAKLGF
;
A
#
# COMPACT_ATOMS: atom_id res chain seq x y z
N MET A 1 -51.39 21.85 14.44
CA MET A 1 -52.85 21.68 14.32
C MET A 1 -53.16 20.20 14.08
N ARG A 2 -53.44 19.46 15.15
CA ARG A 2 -54.03 18.09 15.22
C ARG A 2 -53.85 17.59 16.66
N ARG A 3 -54.63 18.20 17.54
CA ARG A 3 -55.04 17.67 18.86
C ARG A 3 -56.56 17.55 18.79
N THR A 4 -57.15 16.78 19.70
CA THR A 4 -58.59 16.53 19.91
C THR A 4 -59.26 15.53 18.97
N LEU A 5 -59.06 14.23 19.24
CA LEU A 5 -59.99 13.18 18.84
C LEU A 5 -59.80 11.88 19.64
N ILE A 6 -59.72 11.97 20.98
CA ILE A 6 -60.01 10.85 21.90
C ILE A 6 -60.66 11.44 23.15
N ALA A 7 -61.93 11.84 23.05
CA ALA A 7 -62.73 12.30 24.19
C ALA A 7 -64.24 11.97 24.05
N ALA A 8 -64.61 11.10 23.12
CA ALA A 8 -66.01 10.89 22.73
C ALA A 8 -66.40 9.41 22.62
N LEU A 9 -66.05 8.60 23.63
CA LEU A 9 -66.50 7.19 23.70
C LEU A 9 -66.89 6.73 25.12
N LEU A 10 -67.19 7.66 26.03
CA LEU A 10 -67.64 7.34 27.40
C LEU A 10 -68.95 8.03 27.83
N ALA A 11 -69.76 8.51 26.88
CA ALA A 11 -71.03 9.17 27.15
C ALA A 11 -72.19 8.52 26.34
N ALA A 12 -72.41 7.22 26.53
CA ALA A 12 -73.65 6.56 26.14
C ALA A 12 -73.79 5.26 26.94
N GLY A 13 -74.46 5.32 28.10
CA GLY A 13 -74.67 4.13 28.92
C GLY A 13 -75.19 4.41 30.32
N PHE A 14 -76.19 5.27 30.47
CA PHE A 14 -76.95 5.41 31.72
C PHE A 14 -78.44 5.20 31.44
N ALA A 15 -78.90 3.95 31.59
CA ALA A 15 -80.26 3.60 31.97
C ALA A 15 -80.22 2.20 32.62
N ALA A 16 -80.35 2.21 33.96
CA ALA A 16 -80.35 1.15 35.00
C ALA A 16 -81.00 -0.22 34.64
N PRO A 17 -80.69 -1.35 35.35
CA PRO A 17 -80.51 -1.44 36.80
C PRO A 17 -79.06 -1.61 37.26
N ALA A 18 -78.58 -0.58 37.94
CA ALA A 18 -77.51 -0.65 38.92
C ALA A 18 -77.99 -1.51 40.10
N LEU A 19 -77.21 -2.54 40.46
CA LEU A 19 -77.11 -3.17 41.79
C LEU A 19 -76.41 -4.55 41.77
N ALA A 20 -75.81 -4.98 40.65
CA ALA A 20 -74.95 -6.18 40.63
C ALA A 20 -73.62 -6.02 39.87
N ALA A 21 -73.46 -4.96 39.07
CA ALA A 21 -72.21 -4.67 38.34
C ALA A 21 -71.27 -3.70 39.08
N ASP A 22 -71.79 -2.87 40.01
CA ASP A 22 -70.99 -1.93 40.78
C ASP A 22 -70.04 -2.65 41.74
N ASP A 23 -70.48 -3.70 42.43
CA ASP A 23 -69.63 -4.44 43.36
C ASP A 23 -68.47 -5.17 42.65
N ALA A 24 -68.71 -5.69 41.44
CA ALA A 24 -67.68 -6.35 40.64
C ALA A 24 -66.63 -5.36 40.11
N VAL A 25 -67.07 -4.21 39.59
CA VAL A 25 -66.18 -3.14 39.12
C VAL A 25 -65.42 -2.50 40.29
N LEU A 26 -66.08 -2.30 41.44
CA LEU A 26 -65.45 -1.75 42.64
C LEU A 26 -64.44 -2.74 43.26
N ALA A 27 -64.73 -4.04 43.21
CA ALA A 27 -63.78 -5.09 43.60
C ALA A 27 -62.57 -5.17 42.66
N GLU A 28 -62.78 -4.98 41.36
CA GLU A 28 -61.70 -4.97 40.36
C GLU A 28 -60.85 -3.70 40.45
N LEU A 29 -61.46 -2.53 40.71
CA LEU A 29 -60.76 -1.29 41.02
C LEU A 29 -59.93 -1.38 42.30
N LYS A 30 -60.47 -2.01 43.36
CA LYS A 30 -59.69 -2.28 44.59
C LYS A 30 -58.51 -3.21 44.30
N ARG A 31 -58.73 -4.29 43.54
CA ARG A 31 -57.67 -5.22 43.14
C ARG A 31 -56.58 -4.54 42.30
N LEU A 32 -56.97 -3.67 41.38
CA LEU A 32 -56.04 -2.88 40.57
C LEU A 32 -55.29 -1.85 41.41
N ALA A 33 -55.97 -1.15 42.33
CA ALA A 33 -55.32 -0.22 43.26
C ALA A 33 -54.27 -0.94 44.13
N THR A 34 -54.60 -2.12 44.68
CA THR A 34 -53.64 -2.93 45.44
C THR A 34 -52.47 -3.42 44.57
N ARG A 35 -52.72 -3.76 43.29
CA ARG A 35 -51.68 -4.14 42.34
C ARG A 35 -50.77 -2.96 42.00
N ILE A 36 -51.33 -1.76 41.83
CA ILE A 36 -50.58 -0.53 41.56
C ILE A 36 -49.71 -0.17 42.77
N GLU A 37 -50.25 -0.20 43.98
CA GLU A 37 -49.44 0.04 45.20
C GLU A 37 -48.31 -0.97 45.35
N ALA A 38 -48.56 -2.25 45.03
CA ALA A 38 -47.54 -3.29 45.05
C ALA A 38 -46.44 -3.04 43.99
N LEU A 39 -46.82 -2.61 42.78
CA LEU A 39 -45.89 -2.27 41.70
C LEU A 39 -45.09 -1.01 42.02
N GLU A 40 -45.71 0.01 42.62
CA GLU A 40 -45.01 1.23 43.04
C GLU A 40 -43.98 0.96 44.14
N ARG A 41 -44.31 0.08 45.09
CA ARG A 41 -43.34 -0.37 46.11
C ARG A 41 -42.19 -1.15 45.47
N GLN A 42 -42.49 -2.09 44.59
CA GLN A 42 -41.47 -2.88 43.89
C GLN A 42 -40.55 -1.99 43.02
N ASN A 43 -41.09 -0.98 42.35
CA ASN A 43 -40.31 0.00 41.59
C ASN A 43 -39.41 0.84 42.48
N LYS A 44 -39.91 1.34 43.63
CA LYS A 44 -39.08 2.08 44.59
C LYS A 44 -37.94 1.24 45.17
N ASP A 45 -38.21 -0.03 45.45
CA ASP A 45 -37.19 -0.96 45.96
C ASP A 45 -36.13 -1.29 44.88
N LEU A 46 -36.55 -1.43 43.62
CA LEU A 46 -35.66 -1.57 42.46
C LEU A 46 -34.79 -0.33 42.26
N GLU A 47 -35.37 0.87 42.26
CA GLU A 47 -34.65 2.15 42.14
C GLU A 47 -33.62 2.32 43.26
N LYS A 48 -34.00 2.01 44.50
CA LYS A 48 -33.11 2.10 45.66
C LYS A 48 -31.98 1.08 45.60
N ALA A 49 -32.25 -0.14 45.14
CA ALA A 49 -31.24 -1.18 44.96
C ALA A 49 -30.24 -0.79 43.88
N LEU A 50 -30.73 -0.30 42.72
CA LEU A 50 -29.89 0.15 41.59
C LEU A 50 -29.07 1.41 41.90
N ALA A 51 -29.51 2.26 42.83
CA ALA A 51 -28.74 3.43 43.27
C ALA A 51 -27.46 3.11 44.06
N SER A 52 -27.21 1.84 44.40
CA SER A 52 -26.00 1.41 45.12
C SER A 52 -25.21 0.38 44.32
N GLU A 53 -23.89 0.57 44.22
CA GLU A 53 -22.99 -0.33 43.47
C GLU A 53 -22.71 -1.66 44.19
N ARG A 54 -22.99 -1.75 45.50
CA ARG A 54 -22.77 -2.99 46.25
C ARG A 54 -23.88 -4.00 45.98
N ILE A 55 -23.46 -5.23 45.68
CA ILE A 55 -24.38 -6.38 45.58
C ILE A 55 -24.78 -6.79 47.00
N SER A 56 -26.07 -6.80 47.31
CA SER A 56 -26.61 -7.24 48.59
C SER A 56 -27.53 -8.44 48.43
N GLU A 57 -27.51 -9.38 49.38
CA GLU A 57 -28.47 -10.51 49.43
C GLU A 57 -29.93 -10.05 49.58
N LYS A 58 -30.15 -8.78 49.96
CA LYS A 58 -31.49 -8.17 50.10
C LYS A 58 -32.00 -7.49 48.83
N ASP A 59 -31.21 -7.48 47.75
CA ASP A 59 -31.59 -6.82 46.49
C ASP A 59 -32.58 -7.70 45.69
N PRO A 60 -33.53 -7.09 44.95
CA PRO A 60 -34.35 -7.81 43.99
C PRO A 60 -33.49 -8.52 42.95
N GLU A 61 -33.87 -9.74 42.55
CA GLU A 61 -33.09 -10.59 41.62
C GLU A 61 -32.71 -9.88 40.31
N LEU A 62 -33.61 -9.03 39.79
CA LEU A 62 -33.37 -8.18 38.62
C LEU A 62 -32.26 -7.14 38.84
N ALA A 63 -32.22 -6.49 40.01
CA ALA A 63 -31.18 -5.52 40.34
C ALA A 63 -29.81 -6.22 40.50
N THR A 64 -29.77 -7.39 41.14
CA THR A 64 -28.56 -8.20 41.27
C THR A 64 -28.02 -8.64 39.91
N ARG A 65 -28.89 -9.10 39.00
CA ARG A 65 -28.49 -9.48 37.63
C ARG A 65 -27.96 -8.30 36.83
N VAL A 66 -28.57 -7.13 36.93
CA VAL A 66 -28.09 -5.91 36.25
C VAL A 66 -26.71 -5.49 36.78
N LYS A 67 -26.53 -5.43 38.11
CA LYS A 67 -25.23 -5.11 38.73
C LYS A 67 -24.12 -6.08 38.32
N VAL A 68 -24.40 -7.38 38.28
CA VAL A 68 -23.44 -8.39 37.83
C VAL A 68 -23.06 -8.19 36.35
N VAL A 69 -24.03 -7.88 35.49
CA VAL A 69 -23.78 -7.60 34.07
C VAL A 69 -22.97 -6.32 33.88
N GLU A 70 -23.27 -5.24 34.62
CA GLU A 70 -22.49 -4.00 34.61
C GLU A 70 -21.06 -4.23 35.10
N THR A 71 -20.88 -5.01 36.16
CA THR A 71 -19.55 -5.36 36.70
C THR A 71 -18.74 -6.20 35.71
N GLN A 72 -19.38 -7.14 35.00
CA GLN A 72 -18.75 -7.89 33.91
C GLN A 72 -18.40 -7.00 32.72
N LEU A 73 -19.27 -6.05 32.38
CA LEU A 73 -19.03 -5.10 31.31
C LEU A 73 -17.84 -4.18 31.63
N ASP A 74 -17.73 -3.71 32.87
CA ASP A 74 -16.60 -2.89 33.33
C ASP A 74 -15.29 -3.69 33.40
N ALA A 75 -15.36 -4.96 33.81
CA ALA A 75 -14.21 -5.88 33.78
C ALA A 75 -13.69 -6.17 32.37
N ILE A 76 -14.53 -6.02 31.34
CA ILE A 76 -14.15 -6.13 29.92
C ILE A 76 -13.67 -4.78 29.39
N LYS A 77 -14.39 -3.69 29.69
CA LYS A 77 -14.07 -2.33 29.22
C LYS A 77 -12.75 -1.80 29.77
N GLY A 78 -12.39 -2.10 31.02
CA GLY A 78 -11.14 -1.61 31.62
C GLY A 78 -9.88 -2.11 30.88
N PRO A 79 -9.69 -3.44 30.73
CA PRO A 79 -8.59 -4.00 29.94
C PRO A 79 -8.66 -3.64 28.46
N ALA A 80 -9.86 -3.61 27.86
CA ALA A 80 -10.03 -3.19 26.48
C ALA A 80 -9.61 -1.72 26.29
N ALA A 81 -10.02 -0.81 27.18
CA ALA A 81 -9.63 0.59 27.13
C ALA A 81 -8.13 0.79 27.32
N LYS A 82 -7.49 0.05 28.25
CA LYS A 82 -6.02 0.07 28.42
C LYS A 82 -5.28 -0.49 27.21
N LEU A 83 -5.83 -1.52 26.57
CA LEU A 83 -5.28 -2.06 25.33
C LEU A 83 -5.46 -1.09 24.17
N THR A 84 -6.61 -0.42 24.06
CA THR A 84 -6.87 0.64 23.07
C THR A 84 -5.96 1.84 23.29
N GLU A 85 -5.72 2.25 24.54
CA GLU A 85 -4.80 3.33 24.91
C GLU A 85 -3.33 2.96 24.65
N ALA A 86 -2.94 1.70 24.91
CA ALA A 86 -1.60 1.18 24.59
C ALA A 86 -1.35 0.97 23.09
N LEU A 87 -2.42 0.81 22.30
CA LEU A 87 -2.40 0.70 20.84
C LEU A 87 -2.78 2.03 20.17
N ASP A 88 -3.03 3.10 20.93
CA ASP A 88 -3.48 4.37 20.38
C ASP A 88 -2.36 4.99 19.53
N GLY A 89 -2.68 5.26 18.26
CA GLY A 89 -1.71 5.68 17.25
C GLY A 89 -0.89 4.56 16.61
N ILE A 90 -0.95 3.31 17.08
CA ILE A 90 -0.31 2.17 16.40
C ILE A 90 -1.20 1.70 15.26
N ALA A 91 -0.74 1.87 14.03
CA ALA A 91 -1.39 1.33 12.84
C ALA A 91 -0.70 0.02 12.43
N VAL A 92 -1.49 -1.04 12.24
CA VAL A 92 -1.05 -2.33 11.72
C VAL A 92 -1.85 -2.62 10.46
N GLU A 93 -1.17 -2.90 9.36
CA GLU A 93 -1.80 -3.28 8.10
C GLU A 93 -1.19 -4.60 7.61
N GLY A 94 -2.05 -5.50 7.16
CA GLY A 94 -1.63 -6.80 6.61
C GLY A 94 -2.16 -7.00 5.21
N SER A 95 -1.36 -7.60 4.34
CA SER A 95 -1.86 -8.11 3.06
C SER A 95 -1.17 -9.39 2.63
N ILE A 96 -1.90 -10.22 1.88
CA ILE A 96 -1.39 -11.39 1.20
C ILE A 96 -1.80 -11.30 -0.27
N VAL A 97 -0.83 -11.42 -1.15
CA VAL A 97 -1.00 -11.44 -2.59
C VAL A 97 -0.59 -12.81 -3.10
N ALA A 98 -1.46 -13.46 -3.85
CA ALA A 98 -1.17 -14.69 -4.58
C ALA A 98 -1.30 -14.43 -6.08
N VAL A 99 -0.39 -15.00 -6.86
CA VAL A 99 -0.36 -14.81 -8.31
C VAL A 99 -0.21 -16.16 -8.99
N GLY A 100 -0.96 -16.37 -10.07
CA GLY A 100 -0.72 -17.43 -11.05
C GLY A 100 -0.48 -16.82 -12.42
N GLN A 101 0.59 -17.21 -13.10
CA GLN A 101 0.93 -16.72 -14.44
C GLN A 101 1.29 -17.86 -15.38
N ASN A 102 1.03 -17.64 -16.66
CA ASN A 102 1.41 -18.53 -17.73
C ASN A 102 2.09 -17.75 -18.87
N ALA A 103 3.17 -18.34 -19.40
CA ALA A 103 3.82 -17.88 -20.62
C ALA A 103 4.11 -19.07 -21.54
N GLY A 104 4.01 -18.84 -22.85
CA GLY A 104 4.34 -19.86 -23.84
C GLY A 104 5.86 -20.06 -23.99
N ALA A 105 6.25 -21.16 -24.63
CA ALA A 105 7.64 -21.55 -24.95
C ALA A 105 8.52 -20.43 -25.53
N ARG A 106 7.91 -19.53 -26.31
CA ARG A 106 8.60 -18.41 -26.95
C ARG A 106 9.08 -17.34 -25.97
N GLY A 107 8.43 -17.27 -24.81
CA GLY A 107 8.63 -16.23 -23.81
C GLY A 107 9.46 -16.67 -22.60
N THR A 108 9.63 -17.97 -22.39
CA THR A 108 10.28 -18.54 -21.21
C THR A 108 11.74 -18.88 -21.49
N ALA A 109 12.59 -18.76 -20.47
CA ALA A 109 14.01 -19.10 -20.57
C ALA A 109 14.25 -20.58 -20.91
N SER A 110 13.35 -21.47 -20.46
CA SER A 110 13.42 -22.92 -20.72
C SER A 110 13.08 -23.31 -22.16
N GLY A 111 12.44 -22.42 -22.93
CA GLY A 111 11.91 -22.76 -24.25
C GLY A 111 10.64 -23.63 -24.22
N PHE A 112 10.01 -23.84 -23.06
CA PHE A 112 8.75 -24.58 -22.89
C PHE A 112 7.65 -23.71 -22.29
N GLY A 113 6.39 -24.05 -22.54
CA GLY A 113 5.28 -23.37 -21.87
C GLY A 113 5.36 -23.57 -20.36
N GLU A 114 5.37 -22.48 -19.59
CA GLU A 114 5.47 -22.53 -18.13
C GLU A 114 4.24 -21.91 -17.47
N SER A 115 3.77 -22.55 -16.40
CA SER A 115 2.78 -22.02 -15.48
C SER A 115 3.40 -21.96 -14.11
N ARG A 116 3.39 -20.78 -13.48
CA ARG A 116 4.02 -20.54 -12.19
C ARG A 116 3.06 -19.84 -11.26
N THR A 117 3.20 -20.15 -9.97
CA THR A 117 2.45 -19.51 -8.89
C THR A 117 3.41 -19.01 -7.83
N ASN A 118 3.08 -17.90 -7.20
CA ASN A 118 3.78 -17.37 -6.04
C ASN A 118 2.79 -16.74 -5.07
N TYR A 119 3.23 -16.54 -3.83
CA TYR A 119 2.55 -15.66 -2.90
C TYR A 119 3.53 -14.80 -2.12
N ARG A 120 3.06 -13.64 -1.68
CA ARG A 120 3.81 -12.68 -0.87
C ARG A 120 2.87 -12.09 0.18
N GLY A 121 3.27 -12.12 1.43
CA GLY A 121 2.63 -11.41 2.53
C GLY A 121 3.46 -10.22 2.97
N ASP A 122 2.78 -9.13 3.26
CA ASP A 122 3.35 -7.87 3.72
C ASP A 122 2.63 -7.48 5.01
N LEU A 123 3.37 -7.28 6.10
CA LEU A 123 2.88 -6.82 7.40
C LEU A 123 3.62 -5.54 7.79
N THR A 124 2.90 -4.43 7.89
CA THR A 124 3.45 -3.14 8.24
C THR A 124 2.94 -2.70 9.60
N VAL A 125 3.81 -2.03 10.36
CA VAL A 125 3.46 -1.43 11.65
C VAL A 125 4.04 -0.02 11.69
N SER A 126 3.17 0.96 11.92
CA SER A 126 3.55 2.36 12.14
C SER A 126 3.21 2.76 13.57
N MET A 127 4.17 3.36 14.27
CA MET A 127 4.03 3.73 15.68
C MET A 127 4.56 5.15 15.91
N PRO A 128 3.79 6.04 16.56
CA PRO A 128 4.32 7.30 17.06
C PRO A 128 5.29 7.01 18.21
N LEU A 129 6.47 7.63 18.18
CA LEU A 129 7.49 7.53 19.24
C LEU A 129 7.48 8.73 20.19
N GLY A 130 6.39 9.50 20.19
CA GLY A 130 6.20 10.69 21.01
C GLY A 130 6.71 11.98 20.38
N SER A 131 6.63 13.06 21.14
CA SER A 131 7.02 14.42 20.72
C SER A 131 8.19 14.94 21.55
N MET A 132 9.18 15.57 20.90
CA MET A 132 10.26 16.30 21.55
C MET A 132 10.14 17.79 21.24
N GLY A 133 9.57 18.56 22.17
CA GLY A 133 9.15 19.93 21.89
C GLY A 133 8.01 19.93 20.87
N ASP A 134 8.17 20.71 19.79
CA ASP A 134 7.22 20.74 18.67
C ASP A 134 7.48 19.63 17.62
N ASN A 135 8.54 18.83 17.78
CA ASN A 135 8.88 17.79 16.82
C ASN A 135 8.15 16.48 17.12
N GLU A 136 7.75 15.77 16.08
CA GLU A 136 7.02 14.50 16.16
C GLU A 136 7.88 13.38 15.61
N GLY A 137 8.08 12.32 16.39
CA GLY A 137 8.81 11.12 15.98
C GLY A 137 7.87 9.98 15.62
N SER A 138 8.17 9.27 14.55
CA SER A 138 7.46 8.05 14.14
C SER A 138 8.44 6.95 13.74
N PHE A 139 8.02 5.71 13.95
CA PHE A 139 8.76 4.54 13.53
C PHE A 139 7.89 3.65 12.66
N PHE A 140 8.48 3.15 11.58
CA PHE A 140 7.83 2.26 10.65
C PHE A 140 8.65 0.99 10.50
N THR A 141 7.97 -0.16 10.54
CA THR A 141 8.55 -1.47 10.26
C THR A 141 7.69 -2.23 9.28
N HIS A 142 8.33 -3.01 8.42
CA HIS A 142 7.69 -3.81 7.39
C HIS A 142 8.35 -5.18 7.34
N LEU A 143 7.55 -6.22 7.61
CA LEU A 143 7.93 -7.61 7.45
C LEU A 143 7.33 -8.15 6.16
N ARG A 144 8.16 -8.77 5.34
CA ARG A 144 7.74 -9.40 4.08
C ARG A 144 8.07 -10.87 4.12
N PHE A 145 7.13 -11.71 3.73
CA PHE A 145 7.32 -13.16 3.62
C PHE A 145 6.69 -13.69 2.34
N GLY A 146 7.09 -14.86 1.88
CA GLY A 146 6.53 -15.42 0.66
C GLY A 146 7.29 -16.59 0.11
N GLN A 147 6.82 -17.06 -1.04
CA GLN A 147 7.41 -18.18 -1.77
C GLN A 147 7.06 -18.10 -3.27
N GLY A 148 8.03 -18.46 -4.11
CA GLY A 148 7.90 -18.61 -5.56
C GLY A 148 8.59 -17.52 -6.38
N SER A 149 9.44 -17.94 -7.32
CA SER A 149 10.19 -17.10 -8.28
C SER A 149 9.35 -16.44 -9.37
N GLY A 150 8.08 -16.84 -9.54
CA GLY A 150 7.30 -16.45 -10.71
C GLY A 150 7.83 -17.08 -12.00
N LEU A 151 7.56 -16.43 -13.14
CA LEU A 151 8.01 -16.91 -14.46
C LEU A 151 9.44 -16.48 -14.77
N SER A 152 10.28 -17.42 -15.19
CA SER A 152 11.59 -17.12 -15.77
C SER A 152 11.45 -16.83 -17.26
N LEU A 153 11.38 -15.54 -17.61
CA LEU A 153 11.32 -15.10 -19.00
C LEU A 153 12.70 -15.21 -19.68
N ARG A 154 12.69 -15.27 -21.02
CA ARG A 154 13.91 -15.05 -21.82
C ARG A 154 14.51 -13.67 -21.47
N PRO A 155 15.83 -13.46 -21.68
CA PRO A 155 16.49 -12.21 -21.30
C PRO A 155 15.72 -10.97 -21.80
N THR A 156 15.32 -10.13 -20.87
CA THR A 156 14.71 -8.81 -21.13
C THR A 156 15.52 -7.75 -20.40
N TYR A 157 15.21 -6.47 -20.61
CA TYR A 157 15.89 -5.42 -19.84
C TYR A 157 15.52 -5.45 -18.36
N THR A 158 14.26 -5.71 -18.01
CA THR A 158 13.78 -5.55 -16.64
C THR A 158 13.39 -6.87 -15.96
N SER A 159 13.20 -7.94 -16.73
CA SER A 159 12.70 -9.26 -16.28
C SER A 159 11.45 -9.18 -15.41
N ALA A 160 10.68 -8.11 -15.60
CA ALA A 160 9.81 -7.55 -14.58
C ALA A 160 8.38 -8.07 -14.59
N ALA A 161 8.07 -9.21 -15.22
CA ALA A 161 6.68 -9.63 -15.44
C ALA A 161 5.85 -9.81 -14.15
N ASN A 162 6.49 -9.94 -13.00
CA ASN A 162 5.81 -10.06 -11.71
C ASN A 162 6.67 -9.57 -10.55
N THR A 163 6.42 -8.34 -10.10
CA THR A 163 7.10 -7.73 -8.95
C THR A 163 6.70 -8.34 -7.59
N THR A 164 5.63 -9.14 -7.55
CA THR A 164 5.17 -9.80 -6.32
C THR A 164 5.81 -11.17 -6.09
N ALA A 165 6.56 -11.68 -7.06
CA ALA A 165 7.35 -12.89 -6.87
C ALA A 165 8.36 -12.68 -5.74
N PHE A 166 8.39 -13.59 -4.78
CA PHE A 166 9.24 -13.46 -3.61
C PHE A 166 9.76 -14.83 -3.20
N GLN A 167 11.08 -14.96 -3.18
CA GLN A 167 11.78 -16.15 -2.72
C GLN A 167 13.11 -15.73 -2.10
N VAL A 168 13.76 -16.67 -1.41
CA VAL A 168 15.12 -16.45 -0.93
C VAL A 168 16.04 -16.15 -2.11
N ALA A 169 16.87 -15.11 -1.97
CA ALA A 169 17.91 -14.81 -2.93
C ALA A 169 19.00 -15.91 -2.89
N GLY A 170 19.02 -16.77 -3.91
CA GLY A 170 20.06 -17.78 -4.13
C GLY A 170 21.14 -17.28 -5.10
N THR A 171 22.32 -17.90 -5.06
CA THR A 171 23.36 -17.67 -6.08
C THR A 171 23.27 -18.75 -7.15
N THR A 172 23.87 -18.52 -8.32
CA THR A 172 24.01 -19.55 -9.37
C THR A 172 24.76 -20.79 -8.87
N ALA A 173 25.66 -20.64 -7.91
CA ALA A 173 26.40 -21.73 -7.27
C ALA A 173 25.62 -22.47 -6.18
N ALA A 174 24.60 -21.84 -5.59
CA ALA A 174 23.74 -22.41 -4.55
C ALA A 174 22.31 -21.87 -4.72
N PRO A 175 21.56 -22.38 -5.70
CA PRO A 175 20.17 -21.98 -5.90
C PRO A 175 19.35 -22.39 -4.68
N THR A 176 18.53 -21.48 -4.15
CA THR A 176 17.69 -21.82 -3.00
C THR A 176 16.54 -22.72 -3.46
N PRO A 177 16.21 -23.80 -2.72
CA PRO A 177 15.06 -24.63 -3.02
C PRO A 177 13.78 -23.79 -3.08
N ALA A 178 12.95 -24.02 -4.10
CA ALA A 178 11.67 -23.32 -4.25
C ALA A 178 10.65 -23.67 -3.15
N ASP A 179 10.94 -24.67 -2.32
CA ASP A 179 10.09 -25.18 -1.24
C ASP A 179 10.21 -24.37 0.05
N ASP A 180 11.22 -23.50 0.18
CA ASP A 180 11.46 -22.72 1.39
C ASP A 180 10.63 -21.44 1.41
N SER A 181 9.69 -21.35 2.34
CA SER A 181 9.08 -20.08 2.75
C SER A 181 10.07 -19.29 3.60
N PHE A 182 10.25 -18.00 3.29
CA PHE A 182 11.18 -17.14 4.03
C PHE A 182 10.56 -15.78 4.35
N ALA A 183 11.08 -15.14 5.40
CA ALA A 183 10.66 -13.83 5.87
C ALA A 183 11.86 -12.90 6.06
N ILE A 184 11.69 -11.63 5.70
CA ILE A 184 12.68 -10.57 5.87
C ILE A 184 12.10 -9.38 6.61
N LEU A 185 13.00 -8.65 7.26
CA LEU A 185 12.77 -7.24 7.56
C LEU A 185 13.00 -6.44 6.27
N ALA A 186 11.90 -6.05 5.62
CA ALA A 186 11.89 -5.27 4.41
C ALA A 186 12.33 -3.83 4.71
N GLN A 187 11.59 -3.15 5.60
CA GLN A 187 11.89 -1.78 6.01
C GLN A 187 11.89 -1.66 7.53
N ALA A 188 12.74 -0.79 8.03
CA ALA A 188 12.75 -0.34 9.41
C ALA A 188 13.40 1.04 9.45
N TRP A 189 12.61 2.08 9.65
CA TRP A 189 13.11 3.44 9.65
C TRP A 189 12.38 4.33 10.67
N TYR A 190 13.13 5.30 11.15
CA TYR A 190 12.63 6.37 12.01
C TYR A 190 12.46 7.64 11.20
N GLN A 191 11.36 8.36 11.40
CA GLN A 191 11.12 9.66 10.80
C GLN A 191 10.83 10.70 11.88
N LEU A 192 11.60 11.79 11.82
CA LEU A 192 11.39 12.99 12.62
C LEU A 192 10.74 14.06 11.74
N LYS A 193 9.56 14.54 12.15
CA LYS A 193 8.86 15.67 11.55
C LYS A 193 9.10 16.92 12.41
N MET A 194 9.60 17.97 11.79
CA MET A 194 9.94 19.23 12.42
C MET A 194 9.15 20.37 11.78
N PRO A 195 8.20 21.00 12.49
CA PRO A 195 7.50 22.18 11.98
C PRO A 195 8.44 23.39 11.97
N LEU A 196 8.46 24.13 10.86
CA LEU A 196 9.16 25.40 10.75
C LEU A 196 8.17 26.53 11.09
N ASN A 197 8.14 26.91 12.36
CA ASN A 197 7.24 27.93 12.89
C ASN A 197 7.88 29.33 12.79
N TYR A 198 7.35 30.19 11.92
CA TYR A 198 7.64 31.64 11.95
C TYR A 198 6.71 32.42 12.91
N GLY A 199 5.64 31.79 13.40
CA GLY A 199 4.69 32.31 14.40
C GLY A 199 4.45 31.26 15.51
N ALA A 200 4.20 31.70 16.74
CA ALA A 200 4.42 30.96 17.99
C ALA A 200 3.61 29.64 18.23
N ARG A 201 2.83 29.11 17.29
CA ARG A 201 2.06 27.86 17.46
C ARG A 201 2.37 26.84 16.36
N LYS A 202 2.62 25.59 16.75
CA LYS A 202 2.87 24.46 15.85
C LYS A 202 1.75 24.12 14.87
N GLU A 203 0.50 24.44 15.23
CA GLU A 203 -0.68 24.19 14.39
C GLU A 203 -0.74 25.10 13.15
N ASP A 204 -0.04 26.23 13.22
CA ASP A 204 0.01 27.22 12.15
C ASP A 204 1.20 26.96 11.18
N ALA A 205 2.00 25.92 11.43
CA ALA A 205 3.13 25.53 10.59
C ALA A 205 2.67 25.14 9.18
N ARG A 206 3.14 25.86 8.17
CA ARG A 206 2.93 25.52 6.75
C ARG A 206 4.15 24.90 6.10
N ASP A 207 5.28 24.94 6.79
CA ASP A 207 6.55 24.41 6.35
C ASP A 207 6.98 23.29 7.31
N HIS A 208 7.38 22.15 6.76
CA HIS A 208 7.84 21.01 7.53
C HIS A 208 9.15 20.48 6.98
N VAL A 209 10.05 20.09 7.88
CA VAL A 209 11.24 19.31 7.54
C VAL A 209 11.08 17.91 8.09
N TYR A 210 11.29 16.92 7.25
CA TYR A 210 11.29 15.51 7.62
C TYR A 210 12.72 14.96 7.49
N LEU A 211 13.19 14.31 8.54
CA LEU A 211 14.42 13.53 8.53
C LEU A 211 14.06 12.06 8.72
N THR A 212 14.32 11.23 7.71
CA THR A 212 14.08 9.78 7.76
C THR A 212 15.41 9.04 7.73
N VAL A 213 15.62 8.06 8.62
CA VAL A 213 16.85 7.27 8.67
C VAL A 213 16.52 5.80 8.98
N GLY A 214 17.13 4.87 8.25
CA GLY A 214 16.98 3.44 8.51
C GLY A 214 17.19 2.58 7.27
N LYS A 215 16.65 1.36 7.29
CA LYS A 215 16.52 0.48 6.12
C LYS A 215 15.25 0.86 5.37
N ILE A 216 15.40 1.37 4.16
CA ILE A 216 14.35 2.09 3.43
C ILE A 216 14.19 1.47 2.04
N ASP A 217 12.95 1.42 1.56
CA ASP A 217 12.61 1.35 0.15
C ASP A 217 12.62 2.80 -0.40
N PRO A 218 13.55 3.16 -1.29
CA PRO A 218 13.62 4.52 -1.83
C PRO A 218 12.34 4.95 -2.55
N PHE A 219 11.63 4.03 -3.20
CA PHE A 219 10.47 4.39 -4.03
C PHE A 219 9.23 4.77 -3.22
N VAL A 220 9.21 4.37 -1.94
CA VAL A 220 8.22 4.90 -0.98
C VAL A 220 8.39 6.42 -0.75
N PHE A 221 9.52 7.02 -1.12
CA PHE A 221 9.80 8.46 -0.94
C PHE A 221 10.13 9.22 -2.24
N PHE A 222 10.54 8.50 -3.28
CA PHE A 222 10.99 9.06 -4.55
C PHE A 222 10.25 8.39 -5.71
N ASP A 223 10.00 9.14 -6.79
CA ASP A 223 9.36 8.65 -8.01
C ASP A 223 7.94 8.05 -7.84
N GLN A 224 7.25 8.42 -6.76
CA GLN A 224 5.88 7.98 -6.49
C GLN A 224 4.92 8.28 -7.65
N ASN A 225 3.88 7.46 -7.79
CA ASN A 225 2.85 7.65 -8.80
C ASN A 225 1.47 7.13 -8.38
N ALA A 226 0.49 8.04 -8.28
CA ALA A 226 -0.85 7.69 -7.81
C ALA A 226 -1.57 6.65 -8.67
N ALA A 227 -1.22 6.46 -9.94
CA ALA A 227 -1.88 5.52 -10.85
C ALA A 227 -1.14 4.19 -11.07
N ALA A 228 0.13 4.07 -10.65
CA ALA A 228 0.97 2.91 -11.02
C ALA A 228 1.80 2.29 -9.88
N ASP A 229 2.05 3.03 -8.79
CA ASP A 229 3.06 2.75 -7.75
C ASP A 229 2.64 1.68 -6.71
N ASP A 230 1.80 0.71 -7.09
CA ASP A 230 1.41 -0.40 -6.22
C ASP A 230 1.29 -1.70 -7.03
N GLU A 231 2.31 -2.55 -6.95
CA GLU A 231 2.35 -3.82 -7.66
C GLU A 231 1.36 -4.87 -7.13
N SER A 232 0.85 -4.68 -5.92
CA SER A 232 -0.11 -5.57 -5.27
C SER A 232 -1.54 -5.33 -5.76
N ALA A 233 -1.85 -4.12 -6.24
CA ALA A 233 -3.21 -3.73 -6.65
C ALA A 233 -3.31 -3.20 -8.09
N LYS A 234 -2.24 -2.70 -8.69
CA LYS A 234 -2.22 -2.07 -10.03
C LYS A 234 -1.41 -2.92 -11.01
N PHE A 235 -0.44 -2.33 -11.72
CA PHE A 235 0.40 -3.03 -12.69
C PHE A 235 1.37 -3.98 -11.98
N MET A 236 1.46 -5.21 -12.46
CA MET A 236 2.41 -6.19 -11.91
C MET A 236 3.81 -6.03 -12.50
N ASN A 237 3.91 -5.51 -13.73
CA ASN A 237 5.18 -5.28 -14.37
C ASN A 237 5.91 -4.11 -13.74
N ASN A 238 7.05 -4.39 -13.09
CA ASN A 238 7.86 -3.40 -12.37
C ASN A 238 8.20 -2.16 -13.20
N ALA A 239 8.34 -2.31 -14.52
CA ALA A 239 8.63 -1.19 -15.41
C ALA A 239 7.56 -0.09 -15.36
N PHE A 240 6.32 -0.42 -14.97
CA PHE A 240 5.24 0.55 -14.81
C PHE A 240 5.14 1.09 -13.38
N VAL A 241 5.58 0.32 -12.38
CA VAL A 241 5.50 0.67 -10.97
C VAL A 241 6.45 1.83 -10.66
N HIS A 242 7.75 1.62 -10.90
CA HIS A 242 8.81 2.60 -10.66
C HIS A 242 9.53 2.99 -11.97
N ASN A 243 10.48 3.92 -11.90
CA ASN A 243 11.36 4.24 -13.02
C ASN A 243 12.18 3.00 -13.39
N PRO A 244 12.02 2.47 -14.63
CA PRO A 244 12.73 1.27 -15.05
C PRO A 244 14.25 1.39 -14.98
N LEU A 245 14.82 2.59 -15.08
CA LEU A 245 16.27 2.78 -14.97
C LEU A 245 16.78 2.55 -13.55
N LEU A 246 16.00 2.99 -12.55
CA LEU A 246 16.38 2.95 -11.14
C LEU A 246 16.11 1.58 -10.53
N ASP A 247 14.88 1.08 -10.68
CA ASP A 247 14.43 -0.13 -10.00
C ASP A 247 14.83 -1.40 -10.75
N SER A 248 14.03 -1.83 -11.72
CA SER A 248 14.29 -3.06 -12.50
C SER A 248 15.54 -3.00 -13.39
N GLY A 249 16.06 -1.81 -13.67
CA GLY A 249 17.36 -1.60 -14.32
C GLY A 249 18.55 -1.77 -13.36
N GLY A 250 18.29 -1.77 -12.05
CA GLY A 250 19.26 -2.05 -10.99
C GLY A 250 20.13 -0.87 -10.58
N ASP A 251 19.90 0.34 -11.10
CA ASP A 251 20.85 1.45 -10.91
C ASP A 251 20.87 2.00 -9.48
N ILE A 252 19.85 1.75 -8.65
CA ILE A 252 19.91 2.08 -7.22
C ILE A 252 20.93 1.22 -6.46
N GLY A 253 21.22 0.00 -6.96
CA GLY A 253 22.11 -0.96 -6.32
C GLY A 253 21.66 -1.35 -4.91
N ALA A 254 20.37 -1.56 -4.70
CA ALA A 254 19.81 -1.99 -3.41
C ALA A 254 20.19 -3.45 -3.09
N ASP A 255 19.75 -3.94 -1.92
CA ASP A 255 19.88 -5.37 -1.60
C ASP A 255 19.06 -6.24 -2.58
N ALA A 256 19.22 -7.57 -2.49
CA ALA A 256 18.53 -8.51 -3.38
C ALA A 256 16.99 -8.44 -3.31
N TYR A 257 16.43 -7.68 -2.37
CA TYR A 257 15.00 -7.50 -2.15
C TYR A 257 14.53 -6.06 -2.37
N GLY A 258 15.39 -5.16 -2.84
CA GLY A 258 15.05 -3.77 -3.19
C GLY A 258 15.20 -2.75 -2.05
N PHE A 259 15.80 -3.12 -0.92
CA PHE A 259 15.92 -2.24 0.25
C PHE A 259 17.37 -1.84 0.52
N GLN A 260 17.58 -0.65 1.11
CA GLN A 260 18.92 -0.16 1.43
C GLN A 260 18.95 0.74 2.67
N PRO A 261 20.04 0.73 3.46
CA PRO A 261 20.22 1.67 4.54
C PRO A 261 20.53 3.06 3.98
N GLY A 262 19.89 4.09 4.54
CA GLY A 262 20.11 5.46 4.12
C GLY A 262 19.41 6.50 4.99
N ALA A 263 19.50 7.73 4.53
CA ALA A 263 18.86 8.88 5.13
C ALA A 263 18.20 9.76 4.06
N ILE A 264 17.08 10.38 4.42
CA ILE A 264 16.31 11.27 3.56
C ILE A 264 16.03 12.55 4.34
N LEU A 265 16.28 13.68 3.69
CA LEU A 265 15.84 14.99 4.12
C LEU A 265 14.77 15.49 3.15
N LYS A 266 13.57 15.77 3.65
CA LYS A 266 12.47 16.37 2.87
C LYS A 266 12.11 17.72 3.49
N TYR A 267 11.98 18.73 2.65
CA TYR A 267 11.33 19.99 2.99
C TYR A 267 10.00 20.05 2.25
N GLU A 268 8.92 20.39 2.94
CA GLU A 268 7.56 20.45 2.42
C GLU A 268 6.95 21.81 2.73
N ASN A 269 6.37 22.44 1.71
CA ASN A 269 5.67 23.72 1.80
C ASN A 269 4.20 23.52 1.43
N SER A 270 3.31 24.00 2.29
CA SER A 270 1.86 23.88 2.17
C SER A 270 1.13 25.22 2.31
N HIS A 271 1.81 26.33 1.94
CA HIS A 271 1.20 27.67 2.03
C HIS A 271 0.05 27.85 1.04
N GLU A 272 0.21 27.33 -0.17
CA GLU A 272 -0.79 27.40 -1.23
C GLU A 272 -1.56 26.10 -1.35
N LYS A 273 -2.87 26.16 -1.04
CA LYS A 273 -3.74 24.99 -1.13
C LYS A 273 -3.90 24.55 -2.59
N GLY A 274 -3.47 23.33 -2.90
CA GLY A 274 -3.45 22.79 -4.27
C GLY A 274 -2.23 23.17 -5.10
N GLY A 275 -1.24 23.83 -4.49
CA GLY A 275 0.08 24.12 -5.03
C GLY A 275 1.19 23.73 -4.05
N GLU A 276 0.91 22.76 -3.18
CA GLU A 276 1.90 22.26 -2.22
C GLU A 276 3.09 21.68 -2.97
N TRP A 277 4.31 21.94 -2.48
CA TRP A 277 5.52 21.44 -3.10
C TRP A 277 6.50 20.91 -2.06
N ALA A 278 7.36 20.01 -2.50
CA ALA A 278 8.39 19.43 -1.67
C ALA A 278 9.72 19.28 -2.41
N LEU A 279 10.81 19.39 -1.65
CA LEU A 279 12.15 19.04 -2.09
C LEU A 279 12.69 17.94 -1.19
N SER A 280 13.13 16.84 -1.80
CA SER A 280 13.66 15.68 -1.10
C SER A 280 15.09 15.40 -1.57
N LEU A 281 15.98 15.09 -0.64
CA LEU A 281 17.34 14.62 -0.89
C LEU A 281 17.57 13.34 -0.10
N GLY A 282 17.89 12.26 -0.82
CA GLY A 282 18.18 10.95 -0.25
C GLY A 282 19.63 10.54 -0.50
N ALA A 283 20.22 9.89 0.50
CA ALA A 283 21.56 9.32 0.42
C ALA A 283 21.55 7.90 0.99
N PHE A 284 21.93 6.92 0.18
CA PHE A 284 21.82 5.50 0.48
C PHE A 284 23.11 4.75 0.15
N SER A 285 23.32 3.64 0.85
CA SER A 285 24.40 2.70 0.54
C SER A 285 23.96 1.73 -0.54
N SER A 286 24.77 1.58 -1.59
CA SER A 286 24.54 0.62 -2.67
C SER A 286 25.51 -0.56 -2.63
N ASP A 287 25.22 -1.62 -3.39
CA ASP A 287 26.03 -2.83 -3.54
C ASP A 287 26.22 -3.57 -2.18
N THR A 288 27.45 -3.93 -1.80
CA THR A 288 27.77 -4.58 -0.53
C THR A 288 27.38 -3.73 0.69
N GLY A 289 27.24 -2.41 0.51
CA GLY A 289 26.72 -1.53 1.56
C GLY A 289 25.21 -1.68 1.78
N ALA A 290 24.45 -2.09 0.76
CA ALA A 290 23.00 -2.24 0.82
C ALA A 290 22.58 -3.45 1.67
N ASN A 291 23.37 -4.53 1.62
CA ASN A 291 23.13 -5.77 2.35
C ASN A 291 23.94 -5.89 3.66
N PHE A 292 24.55 -4.80 4.14
CA PHE A 292 25.36 -4.74 5.37
C PHE A 292 26.64 -5.60 5.38
N SER A 293 27.05 -6.20 4.26
CA SER A 293 28.29 -7.00 4.18
C SER A 293 29.54 -6.15 3.94
N GLY A 294 29.38 -4.95 3.38
CA GLY A 294 30.46 -4.04 3.00
C GLY A 294 30.45 -2.72 3.76
N SER A 295 31.27 -1.79 3.28
CA SER A 295 31.35 -0.43 3.86
C SER A 295 30.05 0.33 3.65
N ASN A 296 29.46 0.79 4.76
CA ASN A 296 28.28 1.65 4.79
C ASN A 296 28.69 3.09 4.39
N ARG A 297 28.63 3.40 3.09
CA ARG A 297 28.93 4.72 2.52
C ARG A 297 27.82 5.10 1.56
N ALA A 298 27.32 6.33 1.69
CA ALA A 298 26.39 6.93 0.75
C ALA A 298 26.99 6.94 -0.67
N SER A 299 26.58 5.96 -1.47
CA SER A 299 27.09 5.71 -2.82
C SER A 299 26.01 6.02 -3.85
N PHE A 300 24.74 5.89 -3.48
CA PHE A 300 23.58 6.35 -4.23
C PHE A 300 23.01 7.63 -3.61
N VAL A 301 22.84 8.67 -4.42
CA VAL A 301 22.23 9.95 -4.03
C VAL A 301 21.15 10.30 -5.04
N ILE A 302 19.99 10.73 -4.55
CA ILE A 302 18.85 11.15 -5.37
C ILE A 302 18.25 12.44 -4.80
N GLY A 303 18.00 13.41 -5.68
CA GLY A 303 17.27 14.64 -5.35
C GLY A 303 15.98 14.69 -6.16
N GLN A 304 14.88 15.08 -5.53
CA GLN A 304 13.56 15.20 -6.15
C GLN A 304 12.90 16.53 -5.78
N ALA A 305 12.28 17.16 -6.77
CA ALA A 305 11.28 18.19 -6.59
C ALA A 305 9.90 17.63 -6.94
N GLU A 306 8.92 17.90 -6.10
CA GLU A 306 7.52 17.51 -6.27
C GLU A 306 6.64 18.74 -6.15
N MET A 307 5.62 18.82 -6.99
CA MET A 307 4.60 19.86 -6.95
C MET A 307 3.23 19.27 -7.21
N ASN A 308 2.30 19.53 -6.29
CA ASN A 308 0.89 19.26 -6.50
C ASN A 308 0.30 20.25 -7.49
N THR A 309 -0.56 19.75 -8.35
CA THR A 309 -1.20 20.51 -9.40
C THR A 309 -2.71 20.25 -9.36
N ARG A 310 -3.47 21.21 -9.88
CA ARG A 310 -4.91 21.09 -10.06
C ARG A 310 -5.28 21.48 -11.47
N PHE A 311 -5.62 20.50 -12.29
CA PHE A 311 -6.16 20.73 -13.62
C PHE A 311 -7.66 20.46 -13.60
N ALA A 312 -8.48 21.44 -14.02
CA ALA A 312 -9.94 21.35 -13.97
C ALA A 312 -10.49 20.92 -12.58
N PHE A 313 -9.90 21.43 -11.51
CA PHE A 313 -10.21 21.08 -10.10
C PHE A 313 -9.85 19.66 -9.66
N LEU A 314 -9.27 18.85 -10.55
CA LEU A 314 -8.84 17.48 -10.26
C LEU A 314 -7.36 17.44 -9.84
N PRO A 315 -7.01 16.63 -8.85
CA PRO A 315 -5.64 16.56 -8.33
C PRO A 315 -4.70 15.87 -9.31
N GLY A 316 -3.46 16.33 -9.31
CA GLY A 316 -2.34 15.67 -9.95
C GLY A 316 -1.03 16.06 -9.27
N THR A 317 0.04 15.36 -9.61
CA THR A 317 1.36 15.65 -9.07
C THR A 317 2.41 15.55 -10.18
N VAL A 318 3.35 16.49 -10.18
CA VAL A 318 4.50 16.51 -11.07
C VAL A 318 5.76 16.36 -10.24
N ARG A 319 6.62 15.45 -10.66
CA ARG A 319 7.91 15.15 -10.02
C ARG A 319 9.02 15.27 -11.04
N ALA A 320 10.13 15.86 -10.63
CA ALA A 320 11.38 15.86 -11.38
C ALA A 320 12.52 15.48 -10.43
N TYR A 321 13.40 14.59 -10.86
CA TYR A 321 14.46 14.09 -10.01
C TYR A 321 15.74 13.81 -10.80
N ALA A 322 16.86 13.83 -10.09
CA ALA A 322 18.16 13.49 -10.62
C ALA A 322 18.88 12.60 -9.61
N TRP A 323 19.69 11.68 -10.12
CA TRP A 323 20.39 10.73 -9.28
C TRP A 323 21.83 10.50 -9.74
N SER A 324 22.61 9.97 -8.82
CA SER A 324 23.96 9.49 -9.06
C SER A 324 24.23 8.29 -8.17
N ASN A 325 24.67 7.18 -8.76
CA ASN A 325 25.21 6.04 -8.02
C ASN A 325 26.68 5.86 -8.40
N SER A 326 27.61 5.98 -7.44
CA SER A 326 29.04 5.78 -7.69
C SER A 326 29.47 4.31 -7.79
N ARG A 327 28.60 3.38 -7.38
CA ARG A 327 28.82 1.93 -7.41
C ARG A 327 27.69 1.19 -8.12
N ALA A 328 27.15 1.77 -9.20
CA ALA A 328 26.17 1.07 -10.01
C ALA A 328 26.85 -0.07 -10.78
N GLN A 329 26.15 -1.20 -10.88
CA GLN A 329 26.60 -2.35 -11.65
C GLN A 329 26.26 -2.14 -13.13
N ASN A 330 27.25 -2.30 -13.99
CA ASN A 330 27.10 -2.14 -15.44
C ASN A 330 26.99 -3.49 -16.14
N TYR A 331 26.61 -3.48 -17.41
CA TYR A 331 26.46 -4.72 -18.18
C TYR A 331 27.78 -5.44 -18.45
N ASP A 332 28.92 -4.75 -18.33
CA ASP A 332 30.26 -5.28 -18.50
C ASP A 332 30.85 -5.86 -17.19
N GLY A 333 30.00 -6.07 -16.17
CA GLY A 333 30.39 -6.58 -14.85
C GLY A 333 31.10 -5.58 -13.95
N MET A 334 31.46 -4.41 -14.46
CA MET A 334 32.26 -3.42 -13.73
C MET A 334 31.39 -2.42 -12.98
N GLN A 335 31.75 -2.12 -11.74
CA GLN A 335 31.09 -1.05 -10.98
C GLN A 335 31.65 0.32 -11.39
N ARG A 336 30.78 1.23 -11.83
CA ARG A 336 31.15 2.61 -12.15
C ARG A 336 30.05 3.59 -11.76
N ARG A 337 30.38 4.88 -11.86
CA ARG A 337 29.42 5.93 -11.60
C ARG A 337 28.40 6.05 -12.72
N ASN A 338 27.14 5.82 -12.37
CA ASN A 338 26.00 6.09 -13.22
C ASN A 338 25.28 7.35 -12.74
N THR A 339 24.80 8.15 -13.68
CA THR A 339 24.05 9.38 -13.40
C THR A 339 22.89 9.48 -14.37
N GLY A 340 21.81 10.10 -13.91
CA GLY A 340 20.65 10.33 -14.75
C GLY A 340 19.65 11.28 -14.12
N TRP A 341 18.58 11.52 -14.86
CA TRP A 341 17.44 12.29 -14.40
C TRP A 341 16.15 11.69 -14.93
N GLY A 342 15.05 12.00 -14.25
CA GLY A 342 13.73 11.55 -14.61
C GLY A 342 12.66 12.55 -14.21
N ALA A 343 11.49 12.36 -14.79
CA ALA A 343 10.29 13.09 -14.45
C ALA A 343 9.10 12.11 -14.45
N SER A 344 8.18 12.33 -13.52
CA SER A 344 6.94 11.57 -13.38
C SER A 344 5.79 12.55 -13.25
N ILE A 345 4.69 12.27 -13.93
CA ILE A 345 3.44 13.01 -13.80
C ILE A 345 2.31 12.02 -13.62
N ASP A 346 1.42 12.30 -12.67
CA ASP A 346 0.11 11.67 -12.56
C ASP A 346 -0.94 12.77 -12.44
N GLN A 347 -2.06 12.59 -13.15
CA GLN A 347 -3.12 13.59 -13.19
C GLN A 347 -4.45 12.90 -13.35
N LYS A 348 -5.38 13.19 -12.44
CA LYS A 348 -6.78 12.84 -12.60
C LYS A 348 -7.38 13.77 -13.66
N VAL A 349 -7.78 13.23 -14.82
CA VAL A 349 -8.27 14.00 -15.99
C VAL A 349 -9.79 13.99 -16.09
N LEU A 350 -10.43 12.99 -15.50
CA LEU A 350 -11.88 12.90 -15.26
C LEU A 350 -12.10 12.42 -13.82
N GLU A 351 -13.33 12.46 -13.33
CA GLU A 351 -13.67 11.96 -11.98
C GLU A 351 -13.40 10.45 -11.79
N ASP A 352 -13.26 9.70 -12.87
CA ASP A 352 -13.01 8.26 -12.90
C ASP A 352 -11.72 7.87 -13.63
N LEU A 353 -11.02 8.81 -14.29
CA LEU A 353 -9.83 8.52 -15.10
C LEU A 353 -8.60 9.24 -14.56
N THR A 354 -7.57 8.47 -14.19
CA THR A 354 -6.25 8.97 -13.83
C THR A 354 -5.25 8.53 -14.89
N LEU A 355 -4.50 9.48 -15.44
CA LEU A 355 -3.41 9.21 -16.39
C LEU A 355 -2.07 9.44 -15.72
N PHE A 356 -1.05 8.72 -16.18
CA PHE A 356 0.32 8.95 -15.78
C PHE A 356 1.31 8.85 -16.93
N GLY A 357 2.45 9.50 -16.74
CA GLY A 357 3.61 9.36 -17.60
C GLY A 357 4.90 9.52 -16.83
N ARG A 358 5.90 8.70 -17.17
CA ARG A 358 7.22 8.74 -16.56
C ARG A 358 8.29 8.66 -17.65
N TYR A 359 9.28 9.52 -17.58
CA TYR A 359 10.42 9.53 -18.47
C TYR A 359 11.71 9.55 -17.65
N GLY A 360 12.66 8.69 -18.01
CA GLY A 360 13.98 8.63 -17.39
C GLY A 360 15.08 8.59 -18.44
N ARG A 361 16.23 9.17 -18.12
CA ARG A 361 17.42 9.13 -18.97
C ARG A 361 18.72 9.07 -18.16
N HIS A 362 19.60 8.14 -18.51
CA HIS A 362 21.00 8.19 -18.12
C HIS A 362 21.77 9.25 -18.91
N THR A 363 22.58 10.01 -18.18
CA THR A 363 23.54 10.99 -18.74
C THR A 363 24.95 10.45 -18.77
N ALA A 364 25.27 9.50 -17.88
CA ALA A 364 26.51 8.75 -17.88
C ALA A 364 26.27 7.36 -17.26
N GLY A 365 27.03 6.37 -17.71
CA GLY A 365 26.96 4.99 -17.24
C GLY A 365 27.00 3.98 -18.38
N THR A 366 27.46 2.76 -18.11
CA THR A 366 27.60 1.67 -19.09
C THR A 366 26.40 0.71 -18.91
N VAL A 367 25.22 1.21 -19.27
CA VAL A 367 23.92 0.57 -18.98
C VAL A 367 23.32 -0.10 -20.22
N ARG A 368 22.47 -1.13 -20.05
CA ARG A 368 21.83 -1.85 -21.18
C ARG A 368 20.85 -0.96 -21.95
N PHE A 369 20.11 -0.10 -21.24
CA PHE A 369 19.18 0.86 -21.82
C PHE A 369 19.35 2.22 -21.15
N ASP A 370 19.43 3.29 -21.94
CA ASP A 370 19.75 4.65 -21.46
C ASP A 370 18.51 5.53 -21.26
N ARG A 371 17.36 5.12 -21.80
CA ARG A 371 16.11 5.89 -21.74
C ARG A 371 14.93 4.97 -21.50
N ALA A 372 14.03 5.40 -20.63
CA ALA A 372 12.78 4.74 -20.34
C ALA A 372 11.64 5.73 -20.47
N LEU A 373 10.57 5.34 -21.16
CA LEU A 373 9.30 6.06 -21.20
C LEU A 373 8.19 5.09 -20.84
N THR A 374 7.41 5.40 -19.82
CA THR A 374 6.16 4.70 -19.51
C THR A 374 4.99 5.66 -19.48
N LEU A 375 3.86 5.22 -20.01
CA LEU A 375 2.63 5.98 -20.11
C LEU A 375 1.47 5.03 -19.82
N GLY A 376 0.47 5.50 -19.09
CA GLY A 376 -0.70 4.67 -18.83
C GLY A 376 -1.79 5.41 -18.09
N GLY A 377 -2.77 4.65 -17.64
CA GLY A 377 -3.83 5.17 -16.81
C GLY A 377 -4.67 4.07 -16.18
N GLU A 378 -5.48 4.49 -15.21
CA GLU A 378 -6.48 3.69 -14.54
C GLU A 378 -7.84 4.36 -14.69
N LEU A 379 -8.83 3.59 -15.13
CA LEU A 379 -10.23 3.99 -15.23
C LEU A 379 -11.03 3.23 -14.17
N GLU A 380 -11.69 3.96 -13.27
CA GLU A 380 -12.58 3.45 -12.24
C GLU A 380 -13.90 2.94 -12.85
N GLY A 381 -14.48 1.88 -12.29
CA GLY A 381 -15.62 1.17 -12.86
C GLY A 381 -16.99 1.83 -12.76
N THR A 382 -17.02 3.13 -12.47
CA THR A 382 -18.25 3.92 -12.37
C THR A 382 -19.05 3.88 -13.68
N ALA A 383 -18.37 3.92 -14.84
CA ALA A 383 -19.01 3.90 -16.15
C ALA A 383 -19.80 2.61 -16.46
N TRP A 384 -19.50 1.48 -15.80
CA TRP A 384 -20.21 0.20 -15.97
C TRP A 384 -20.89 -0.30 -14.68
N GLY A 385 -21.14 0.61 -13.72
CA GLY A 385 -21.91 0.32 -12.51
C GLY A 385 -21.15 -0.50 -11.45
N ARG A 386 -19.82 -0.57 -11.55
CA ARG A 386 -18.95 -1.24 -10.57
C ARG A 386 -17.87 -0.28 -10.08
N SER A 387 -18.27 0.76 -9.35
CA SER A 387 -17.37 1.82 -8.85
C SER A 387 -16.19 1.34 -7.99
N ALA A 388 -16.27 0.14 -7.44
CA ALA A 388 -15.18 -0.48 -6.69
C ALA A 388 -14.10 -1.11 -7.59
N ASP A 389 -14.43 -1.43 -8.84
CA ASP A 389 -13.52 -2.05 -9.81
C ASP A 389 -12.69 -1.00 -10.55
N SER A 390 -11.61 -1.43 -11.20
CA SER A 390 -10.85 -0.57 -12.12
C SER A 390 -10.28 -1.36 -13.30
N ILE A 391 -9.98 -0.66 -14.39
CA ILE A 391 -9.21 -1.18 -15.51
C ILE A 391 -7.97 -0.31 -15.71
N GLY A 392 -6.80 -0.93 -15.81
CA GLY A 392 -5.54 -0.22 -16.01
C GLY A 392 -4.87 -0.66 -17.30
N LEU A 393 -4.35 0.30 -18.06
CA LEU A 393 -3.58 0.06 -19.28
C LEU A 393 -2.30 0.90 -19.25
N ALA A 394 -1.16 0.27 -19.50
CA ALA A 394 0.13 0.94 -19.59
C ALA A 394 0.94 0.46 -20.78
N PHE A 395 1.81 1.35 -21.27
CA PHE A 395 2.76 1.13 -22.34
C PHE A 395 4.14 1.62 -21.91
N GLY A 396 5.17 0.85 -22.27
CA GLY A 396 6.55 1.10 -21.91
C GLY A 396 7.45 1.02 -23.13
N ARG A 397 8.46 1.88 -23.19
CA ARG A 397 9.51 1.86 -24.19
C ARG A 397 10.86 2.08 -23.51
N LEU A 398 11.70 1.05 -23.55
CA LEU A 398 13.05 1.05 -23.00
C LEU A 398 14.05 1.02 -24.15
N ARG A 399 14.79 2.11 -24.34
CA ARG A 399 15.69 2.28 -25.48
C ARG A 399 17.07 1.72 -25.16
N THR A 400 17.55 0.82 -26.01
CA THR A 400 18.92 0.30 -25.99
C THR A 400 19.94 1.45 -26.01
N SER A 401 20.91 1.41 -25.09
CA SER A 401 22.00 2.39 -25.08
C SER A 401 22.89 2.19 -26.31
N ASN A 402 23.63 3.24 -26.70
CA ASN A 402 24.54 3.12 -27.84
C ASN A 402 25.71 2.19 -27.52
N ASP A 403 26.22 2.24 -26.29
CA ASP A 403 27.36 1.42 -25.85
C ASP A 403 26.94 -0.07 -25.84
N PHE A 404 25.80 -0.39 -25.22
CA PHE A 404 25.30 -1.77 -25.20
C PHE A 404 24.97 -2.29 -26.60
N ARG A 405 24.41 -1.45 -27.48
CA ARG A 405 24.24 -1.80 -28.89
C ARG A 405 25.58 -2.22 -29.51
N ASN A 406 26.63 -1.43 -29.34
CA ASN A 406 27.92 -1.74 -29.97
C ASN A 406 28.59 -2.98 -29.37
N ASP A 407 28.40 -3.22 -28.07
CA ASP A 407 29.17 -4.24 -27.34
C ASP A 407 28.42 -5.58 -27.19
N SER A 408 27.09 -5.59 -27.24
CA SER A 408 26.21 -6.72 -26.86
C SER A 408 26.55 -8.09 -27.46
N LEU A 409 27.13 -8.13 -28.66
CA LEU A 409 27.56 -9.39 -29.29
C LEU A 409 28.77 -10.05 -28.61
N THR A 410 29.59 -9.26 -27.91
CA THR A 410 30.93 -9.65 -27.46
C THR A 410 31.17 -9.42 -25.97
N VAL A 411 30.18 -8.90 -25.22
CA VAL A 411 30.32 -8.76 -23.76
C VAL A 411 30.51 -10.14 -23.15
N ASP A 412 31.59 -10.27 -22.39
CA ASP A 412 31.97 -11.44 -21.58
C ASP A 412 32.48 -10.87 -20.25
N ALA A 413 31.55 -10.64 -19.32
CA ALA A 413 31.80 -9.99 -18.05
C ALA A 413 32.43 -10.92 -17.02
N ASP A 414 32.25 -12.24 -17.17
CA ASP A 414 32.82 -13.26 -16.27
C ASP A 414 34.16 -13.83 -16.77
N GLY A 415 34.54 -13.53 -18.01
CA GLY A 415 35.82 -13.89 -18.62
C GLY A 415 35.90 -15.37 -19.00
N ASP A 416 34.76 -16.04 -19.19
CA ASP A 416 34.70 -17.46 -19.54
C ASP A 416 34.89 -17.74 -21.06
N ALA A 417 35.13 -16.69 -21.85
CA ALA A 417 35.26 -16.68 -23.30
C ALA A 417 33.96 -17.02 -24.06
N VAL A 418 32.81 -16.94 -23.40
CA VAL A 418 31.47 -17.03 -23.98
C VAL A 418 30.79 -15.67 -23.83
N ALA A 419 30.12 -15.20 -24.90
CA ALA A 419 29.40 -13.95 -24.81
C ALA A 419 28.17 -14.11 -23.90
N ASP A 420 28.05 -13.25 -22.88
CA ASP A 420 26.97 -13.25 -21.88
C ASP A 420 25.58 -13.09 -22.53
N PHE A 421 25.50 -12.28 -23.59
CA PHE A 421 24.26 -11.99 -24.30
C PHE A 421 24.21 -12.68 -25.67
N GLY A 422 25.28 -12.56 -26.47
CA GLY A 422 25.41 -13.28 -27.75
C GLY A 422 24.45 -12.83 -28.87
N TYR A 423 23.82 -11.66 -28.75
CA TYR A 423 22.96 -11.06 -29.79
C TYR A 423 23.26 -9.57 -29.97
N GLN A 424 22.93 -9.05 -31.16
CA GLN A 424 23.07 -7.63 -31.47
C GLN A 424 21.84 -6.86 -30.94
N ALA A 425 22.00 -6.19 -29.80
CA ALA A 425 20.95 -5.36 -29.24
C ALA A 425 20.71 -4.10 -30.10
N ASP A 426 19.46 -3.80 -30.43
CA ASP A 426 19.07 -2.59 -31.14
C ASP A 426 17.63 -2.13 -30.80
N GLY A 427 17.38 -0.85 -31.09
CA GLY A 427 16.06 -0.25 -31.05
C GLY A 427 15.56 0.01 -29.63
N SER A 428 14.41 -0.56 -29.30
CA SER A 428 13.79 -0.42 -27.98
C SER A 428 12.98 -1.66 -27.65
N GLU A 429 13.08 -2.13 -26.42
CA GLU A 429 12.12 -3.07 -25.85
C GLU A 429 10.81 -2.32 -25.61
N LYS A 430 9.70 -2.91 -26.04
CA LYS A 430 8.36 -2.33 -25.87
C LYS A 430 7.55 -3.25 -25.00
N GLN A 431 6.87 -2.68 -24.03
CA GLN A 431 6.06 -3.41 -23.06
C GLN A 431 4.65 -2.82 -23.05
N ALA A 432 3.66 -3.66 -22.79
CA ALA A 432 2.30 -3.24 -22.48
C ALA A 432 1.71 -4.17 -21.43
N GLU A 433 0.89 -3.61 -20.54
CA GLU A 433 0.12 -4.37 -19.56
C GLU A 433 -1.31 -3.84 -19.49
N LEU A 434 -2.25 -4.76 -19.48
CA LEU A 434 -3.67 -4.52 -19.25
C LEU A 434 -4.09 -5.37 -18.05
N TYR A 435 -4.75 -4.76 -17.06
CA TYR A 435 -5.39 -5.50 -15.97
C TYR A 435 -6.81 -5.00 -15.75
N TYR A 436 -7.64 -5.86 -15.17
CA TYR A 436 -8.95 -5.50 -14.65
C TYR A 436 -9.04 -5.94 -13.19
N ARG A 437 -9.20 -5.01 -12.26
CA ARG A 437 -9.33 -5.28 -10.83
C ARG A 437 -10.80 -5.42 -10.46
N PHE A 438 -11.21 -6.65 -10.15
CA PHE A 438 -12.53 -7.02 -9.67
C PHE A 438 -12.53 -7.09 -8.14
N LYS A 439 -13.22 -6.17 -7.46
CA LYS A 439 -13.36 -6.24 -6.00
C LYS A 439 -14.54 -7.14 -5.64
N LEU A 440 -14.23 -8.23 -4.93
CA LEU A 440 -15.23 -9.17 -4.42
C LEU A 440 -15.90 -8.63 -3.16
N ASN A 441 -15.11 -8.03 -2.27
CA ASN A 441 -15.56 -7.33 -1.06
C ASN A 441 -14.47 -6.32 -0.64
N SER A 442 -14.57 -5.76 0.57
CA SER A 442 -13.61 -4.77 1.08
C SER A 442 -12.20 -5.31 1.34
N HIS A 443 -12.03 -6.63 1.42
CA HIS A 443 -10.76 -7.29 1.76
C HIS A 443 -10.18 -8.09 0.59
N VAL A 444 -11.03 -8.59 -0.33
CA VAL A 444 -10.64 -9.53 -1.38
C VAL A 444 -10.80 -8.92 -2.77
N GLU A 445 -9.73 -8.99 -3.55
CA GLU A 445 -9.67 -8.48 -4.92
C GLU A 445 -9.06 -9.52 -5.87
N LEU A 446 -9.62 -9.65 -7.07
CA LEU A 446 -9.09 -10.48 -8.15
C LEU A 446 -8.73 -9.62 -9.34
N SER A 447 -7.53 -9.79 -9.89
CA SER A 447 -7.02 -8.98 -11.00
C SER A 447 -6.42 -9.86 -12.09
N PRO A 448 -7.20 -10.33 -13.07
CA PRO A 448 -6.65 -10.85 -14.32
C PRO A 448 -5.83 -9.76 -15.02
N ASN A 449 -4.71 -10.17 -15.62
CA ASN A 449 -3.85 -9.30 -16.41
C ASN A 449 -3.31 -10.01 -17.66
N PHE A 450 -2.93 -9.19 -18.63
CA PHE A 450 -2.25 -9.59 -19.84
C PHE A 450 -1.06 -8.66 -20.07
N GLN A 451 0.11 -9.23 -20.29
CA GLN A 451 1.32 -8.51 -20.62
C GLN A 451 1.83 -8.91 -22.00
N TRP A 452 2.36 -7.93 -22.70
CA TRP A 452 2.91 -8.07 -24.04
C TRP A 452 4.27 -7.38 -24.09
N LEU A 453 5.32 -8.13 -24.40
CA LEU A 453 6.68 -7.60 -24.54
C LEU A 453 7.21 -7.93 -25.93
N ARG A 454 7.72 -6.92 -26.62
CA ARG A 454 8.30 -7.03 -27.96
C ARG A 454 9.73 -6.51 -27.95
N ASN A 455 10.58 -7.18 -28.72
CA ASN A 455 12.02 -6.88 -28.80
C ASN A 455 12.69 -6.99 -27.40
N PRO A 456 12.49 -8.12 -26.69
CA PRO A 456 13.05 -8.30 -25.35
C PRO A 456 14.58 -8.16 -25.39
N GLY A 457 15.15 -7.41 -24.45
CA GLY A 457 16.58 -7.11 -24.37
C GLY A 457 17.11 -6.22 -25.51
N GLY A 458 16.23 -5.71 -26.37
CA GLY A 458 16.64 -5.12 -27.64
C GLY A 458 17.01 -6.15 -28.71
N ASP A 459 16.74 -7.44 -28.49
CA ASP A 459 16.98 -8.49 -29.48
C ASP A 459 15.90 -8.48 -30.56
N GLY A 460 16.27 -7.97 -31.75
CA GLY A 460 15.38 -7.91 -32.91
C GLY A 460 15.01 -9.28 -33.48
N THR A 461 15.74 -10.33 -33.10
CA THR A 461 15.48 -11.72 -33.51
C THR A 461 14.59 -12.46 -32.52
N ALA A 462 14.47 -11.96 -31.29
CA ALA A 462 13.64 -12.57 -30.27
C ALA A 462 12.15 -12.39 -30.59
N GLU A 463 11.40 -13.48 -30.40
CA GLU A 463 9.95 -13.45 -30.55
C GLU A 463 9.28 -12.64 -29.43
N THR A 464 8.06 -12.19 -29.73
CA THR A 464 7.23 -11.46 -28.77
C THR A 464 6.79 -12.35 -27.62
N VAL A 465 7.02 -11.89 -26.39
CA VAL A 465 6.60 -12.55 -25.15
C VAL A 465 5.18 -12.12 -24.80
N LYS A 466 4.36 -13.10 -24.42
CA LYS A 466 3.00 -12.89 -23.92
C LYS A 466 2.87 -13.59 -22.59
N VAL A 467 2.39 -12.88 -21.59
CA VAL A 467 2.11 -13.42 -20.26
C VAL A 467 0.64 -13.18 -19.95
N VAL A 468 -0.05 -14.21 -19.49
CA VAL A 468 -1.39 -14.09 -18.90
C VAL A 468 -1.28 -14.42 -17.43
N GLY A 469 -1.97 -13.65 -16.59
CA GLY A 469 -1.91 -13.85 -15.15
C GLY A 469 -3.22 -13.54 -14.46
N VAL A 470 -3.34 -14.04 -13.24
CA VAL A 470 -4.36 -13.64 -12.29
C VAL A 470 -3.70 -13.40 -10.94
N ARG A 471 -4.01 -12.25 -10.35
CA ARG A 471 -3.59 -11.88 -9.00
C ARG A 471 -4.80 -11.91 -8.07
N ALA A 472 -4.65 -12.47 -6.88
CA ALA A 472 -5.60 -12.38 -5.80
C ALA A 472 -4.95 -11.63 -4.64
N LYS A 473 -5.61 -10.61 -4.11
CA LYS A 473 -5.15 -9.85 -2.93
C LYS A 473 -6.17 -10.01 -1.81
N LEU A 474 -5.68 -10.29 -0.61
CA LEU A 474 -6.40 -10.22 0.65
C LEU A 474 -5.72 -9.16 1.52
N GLY A 475 -6.42 -8.10 1.90
CA GLY A 475 -5.93 -7.07 2.84
C GLY A 475 -6.79 -7.02 4.12
N PHE A 476 -6.20 -6.67 5.25
CA PHE A 476 -6.89 -6.52 6.54
C PHE A 476 -6.19 -5.53 7.49
#